data_AF-A0A496PDM1-F1
#
_entry.id   AF-A0A496PDM1-F1
#
_cell.length_a   1.000
_cell.length_b   1.000
_cell.length_c   1.000
_cell.angle_alpha   90.00
_cell.angle_beta   90.00
_cell.angle_gamma   90.00
#
_symmetry.space_group_name_H-M   'P 1'
#
loop_
_entity.id
_entity.type
_entity.pdbx_description
1 polymer ?
#
loop_
_entity_poly.entity_id
_entity_poly.type
_entity_poly.pdbx_seq_one_letter_code
_entity_poly.pdbx_strand_id
1 'polypeptide(L)'
;MAEALGQELLIDLYSCDEDAISSATAVQESVATAFDLAELDVDEISCQVMDEEIALLSVAPGFHFTLHTYPALGYVAVDLYSFEQTLPLTLIMKALRKSFRAEKVKATSVQRGDFGNERDMKPRRKTKITTLGRVSRTRIQLKQTGGKLKKQSAKVIKTLAKKSGLKK
;
A
#
# COMPACT_ATOMS: atom_id res chain seq x y z
N MET A 1 24.59 -16.08 0.56
CA MET A 1 23.16 -16.35 0.81
C MET A 1 22.53 -16.49 -0.56
N ALA A 2 21.78 -17.55 -0.84
CA ALA A 2 21.15 -17.68 -2.15
C ALA A 2 20.30 -16.43 -2.41
N GLU A 3 20.64 -15.66 -3.43
CA GLU A 3 19.79 -14.56 -3.86
C GLU A 3 18.56 -15.20 -4.50
N ALA A 4 17.38 -14.74 -4.10
CA ALA A 4 16.15 -15.20 -4.71
C ALA A 4 16.17 -14.88 -6.21
N LEU A 5 15.68 -15.80 -7.04
CA LEU A 5 15.68 -15.63 -8.49
C LEU A 5 14.80 -14.46 -8.95
N GLY A 6 13.78 -14.12 -8.18
CA GLY A 6 12.87 -13.03 -8.49
C GLY A 6 12.36 -12.28 -7.27
N GLN A 7 11.59 -11.25 -7.53
CA GLN A 7 11.01 -10.37 -6.54
C GLN A 7 9.60 -10.00 -6.97
N GLU A 8 8.69 -9.92 -6.01
CA GLU A 8 7.37 -9.37 -6.19
C GLU A 8 7.13 -8.23 -5.21
N LEU A 9 6.58 -7.13 -5.70
CA LEU A 9 6.23 -5.95 -4.91
C LEU A 9 4.72 -5.72 -4.99
N LEU A 10 4.03 -6.04 -3.90
CA LEU A 10 2.60 -5.80 -3.72
C LEU A 10 2.41 -4.40 -3.11
N ILE A 11 1.56 -3.56 -3.70
CA ILE A 11 1.41 -2.16 -3.32
C ILE A 11 -0.07 -1.82 -3.14
N ASP A 12 -0.40 -1.32 -1.96
CA ASP A 12 -1.67 -0.68 -1.67
C ASP A 12 -1.47 0.85 -1.65
N LEU A 13 -2.17 1.55 -2.54
CA LEU A 13 -2.28 3.01 -2.59
C LEU A 13 -3.64 3.42 -2.03
N TYR A 14 -3.64 4.30 -1.03
CA TYR A 14 -4.86 4.78 -0.37
C TYR A 14 -4.98 6.29 -0.46
N SER A 15 -6.23 6.76 -0.43
CA SER A 15 -6.57 8.17 -0.54
C SER A 15 -5.96 8.76 -1.81
N CYS A 16 -6.18 8.05 -2.91
CA CYS A 16 -5.87 8.51 -4.25
C CYS A 16 -6.86 9.60 -4.67
N ASP A 17 -6.42 10.45 -5.59
CA ASP A 17 -7.30 11.42 -6.23
C ASP A 17 -8.26 10.68 -7.17
N GLU A 18 -9.57 10.86 -6.97
CA GLU A 18 -10.62 10.14 -7.68
C GLU A 18 -10.54 10.41 -9.19
N ASP A 19 -10.28 11.65 -9.59
CA ASP A 19 -10.15 12.03 -11.01
C ASP A 19 -8.96 11.35 -11.68
N ALA A 20 -7.89 11.10 -10.91
CA ALA A 20 -6.67 10.46 -11.42
C ALA A 20 -6.81 8.94 -11.62
N ILE A 21 -7.83 8.32 -11.02
CA ILE A 21 -8.04 6.87 -11.07
C ILE A 21 -9.38 6.45 -11.70
N SER A 22 -10.25 7.41 -12.04
CA SER A 22 -11.58 7.14 -12.63
C SER A 22 -11.59 6.95 -14.16
N SER A 23 -10.48 7.27 -14.83
CA SER A 23 -10.38 7.20 -16.29
C SER A 23 -9.38 6.13 -16.71
N ALA A 24 -9.83 5.18 -17.53
CA ALA A 24 -8.98 4.14 -18.09
C ALA A 24 -7.76 4.74 -18.82
N THR A 25 -7.98 5.78 -19.63
CA THR A 25 -6.92 6.49 -20.34
C THR A 25 -5.91 7.12 -19.37
N ALA A 26 -6.37 7.83 -18.33
CA ALA A 26 -5.48 8.46 -17.36
C ALA A 26 -4.67 7.42 -16.56
N VAL A 27 -5.29 6.28 -16.24
CA VAL A 27 -4.62 5.17 -15.55
C VAL A 27 -3.59 4.53 -16.46
N GLN A 28 -3.92 4.25 -17.72
CA GLN A 28 -2.98 3.70 -18.71
C GLN A 28 -1.79 4.63 -18.96
N GLU A 29 -2.02 5.94 -19.12
CA GLU A 29 -0.96 6.95 -19.26
C GLU A 29 -0.05 7.02 -18.02
N SER A 30 -0.65 6.92 -16.83
CA SER A 30 0.09 6.89 -15.56
C SER A 30 0.98 5.67 -15.44
N VAL A 31 0.51 4.51 -15.91
CA VAL A 31 1.27 3.25 -15.94
C VAL A 31 2.39 3.30 -17.00
N ALA A 32 2.07 3.74 -18.22
CA ALA A 32 3.06 3.89 -19.30
C ALA A 32 4.21 4.81 -18.87
N THR A 33 3.88 5.98 -18.29
CA THR A 33 4.89 6.89 -17.73
C THR A 33 5.74 6.23 -16.65
N ALA A 34 5.16 5.36 -15.82
CA ALA A 34 5.89 4.66 -14.77
C ALA A 34 6.85 3.60 -15.33
N PHE A 35 6.48 2.94 -16.44
CA PHE A 35 7.34 2.01 -17.17
C PHE A 35 8.46 2.74 -17.91
N ASP A 36 8.16 3.85 -18.59
CA ASP A 36 9.16 4.68 -19.27
C ASP A 36 10.24 5.17 -18.29
N LEU A 37 9.82 5.66 -17.11
CA LEU A 37 10.76 6.08 -16.06
C LEU A 37 11.61 4.94 -15.50
N ALA A 38 11.12 3.70 -15.61
CA ALA A 38 11.81 2.49 -15.19
C ALA A 38 12.64 1.85 -16.31
N GLU A 39 12.68 2.47 -17.50
CA GLU A 39 13.31 1.93 -18.72
C GLU A 39 12.80 0.50 -19.03
N LEU A 40 11.50 0.29 -18.80
CA LEU A 40 10.82 -0.97 -19.06
C LEU A 40 10.12 -0.93 -20.41
N ASP A 41 10.60 -1.76 -21.33
CA ASP A 41 9.94 -1.99 -22.61
C ASP A 41 8.84 -3.02 -22.42
N VAL A 42 7.60 -2.62 -22.73
CA VAL A 42 6.40 -3.39 -22.47
C VAL A 42 5.53 -3.35 -23.72
N ASP A 43 5.31 -4.53 -24.31
CA ASP A 43 4.64 -4.65 -25.61
C ASP A 43 3.15 -4.25 -25.57
N GLU A 44 2.44 -4.62 -24.50
CA GLU A 44 1.00 -4.37 -24.38
C GLU A 44 0.57 -4.12 -22.92
N ILE A 45 -0.37 -3.18 -22.76
CA ILE A 45 -1.12 -2.95 -21.52
C ILE A 45 -2.60 -3.19 -21.81
N SER A 46 -3.12 -4.34 -21.40
CA SER A 46 -4.54 -4.67 -21.49
C SER A 46 -5.30 -3.94 -20.38
N CYS A 47 -6.44 -3.34 -20.71
CA CYS A 47 -7.28 -2.60 -19.77
C CYS A 47 -8.73 -3.05 -19.88
N GLN A 48 -9.36 -3.34 -18.75
CA GLN A 48 -10.78 -3.67 -18.64
C GLN A 48 -11.45 -2.70 -17.67
N VAL A 49 -12.56 -2.11 -18.11
CA VAL A 49 -13.37 -1.19 -17.33
C VAL A 49 -14.65 -1.91 -16.91
N MET A 50 -14.92 -1.91 -15.61
CA MET A 50 -16.10 -2.48 -14.97
C MET A 50 -16.79 -1.38 -14.14
N ASP A 51 -18.01 -1.65 -13.65
CA ASP A 51 -18.84 -0.63 -12.99
C ASP A 51 -18.16 0.05 -11.78
N GLU A 52 -17.41 -0.71 -10.97
CA GLU A 52 -16.76 -0.22 -9.75
C GLU A 52 -15.22 -0.17 -9.85
N GLU A 53 -14.67 -0.66 -10.96
CA GLU A 53 -13.27 -1.07 -11.04
C GLU A 53 -12.68 -0.85 -12.43
N ILE A 54 -11.41 -0.42 -12.49
CA ILE A 54 -10.60 -0.50 -13.71
C ILE A 54 -9.42 -1.41 -13.43
N ALA A 55 -9.29 -2.48 -14.23
CA ALA A 55 -8.24 -3.48 -14.12
C ALA A 55 -7.29 -3.39 -15.32
N LEU A 56 -5.98 -3.29 -15.05
CA LEU A 56 -4.92 -3.31 -16.04
C LEU A 56 -4.03 -4.54 -15.82
N LEU A 57 -3.62 -5.15 -16.92
CA LEU A 57 -2.65 -6.25 -16.94
C LEU A 57 -1.61 -5.98 -18.03
N SER A 58 -0.35 -6.22 -17.68
CA SER A 58 0.73 -6.28 -18.63
C SER A 58 1.66 -7.43 -18.30
N VAL A 59 2.15 -8.12 -19.33
CA VAL A 59 2.96 -9.33 -19.22
C VAL A 59 4.10 -9.25 -20.22
N ALA A 60 5.30 -9.60 -19.77
CA ALA A 60 6.49 -9.77 -20.60
C ALA A 60 7.31 -10.96 -20.07
N PRO A 61 8.30 -11.48 -20.81
CA PRO A 61 9.18 -12.53 -20.29
C PRO A 61 9.81 -12.13 -18.96
N GLY A 62 9.60 -12.92 -17.90
CA GLY A 62 10.14 -12.65 -16.57
C GLY A 62 9.46 -11.49 -15.81
N PHE A 63 8.39 -10.90 -16.35
CA PHE A 63 7.72 -9.74 -15.75
C PHE A 63 6.19 -9.82 -15.86
N HIS A 64 5.48 -9.42 -14.80
CA HIS A 64 4.08 -9.05 -14.95
C HIS A 64 3.73 -7.87 -14.04
N PHE A 65 2.72 -7.15 -14.48
CA PHE A 65 2.14 -6.02 -13.78
C PHE A 65 0.63 -6.14 -13.79
N THR A 66 0.04 -6.07 -12.60
CA THR A 66 -1.41 -5.96 -12.43
C THR A 66 -1.71 -4.69 -11.67
N LEU A 67 -2.81 -4.04 -12.03
CA LEU A 67 -3.30 -2.86 -11.32
C LEU A 67 -4.81 -2.87 -11.32
N HIS A 68 -5.39 -2.64 -10.15
CA HIS A 68 -6.82 -2.54 -9.94
C HIS A 68 -7.12 -1.20 -9.27
N THR A 69 -7.92 -0.35 -9.90
CA THR A 69 -8.40 0.90 -9.30
C THR A 69 -9.83 0.74 -8.83
N TYR A 70 -10.15 1.33 -7.68
CA TYR A 70 -11.50 1.44 -7.13
C TYR A 70 -11.78 2.91 -6.80
N PRO A 71 -12.27 3.70 -7.77
CA PRO A 71 -12.41 5.15 -7.64
C PRO A 71 -13.23 5.60 -6.43
N ALA A 72 -14.38 4.97 -6.20
CA ALA A 72 -15.27 5.28 -5.07
C ALA A 72 -14.59 5.07 -3.69
N LEU A 73 -13.53 4.26 -3.63
CA LEU A 73 -12.76 4.00 -2.41
C LEU A 73 -11.48 4.86 -2.32
N GLY A 74 -11.12 5.59 -3.39
CA GLY A 74 -9.83 6.25 -3.51
C GLY A 74 -8.67 5.26 -3.35
N TYR A 75 -8.81 4.05 -3.91
CA TYR A 75 -7.93 2.91 -3.65
C TYR A 75 -7.37 2.33 -4.95
N VAL A 76 -6.09 1.98 -4.94
CA VAL A 76 -5.44 1.24 -6.03
C VAL A 76 -4.59 0.11 -5.46
N ALA A 77 -4.81 -1.11 -5.95
CA ALA A 77 -3.97 -2.27 -5.69
C ALA A 77 -3.06 -2.52 -6.90
N VAL A 78 -1.79 -2.84 -6.65
CA VAL A 78 -0.80 -3.07 -7.72
C VAL A 78 0.10 -4.24 -7.34
N ASP A 79 0.33 -5.15 -8.28
CA ASP A 79 1.35 -6.20 -8.15
C ASP A 79 2.40 -6.04 -9.25
N LEU A 80 3.67 -6.06 -8.84
CA LEU A 80 4.84 -5.91 -9.70
C LEU A 80 5.74 -7.11 -9.50
N TYR A 81 5.81 -8.00 -10.48
CA TYR A 81 6.61 -9.21 -10.43
C TYR A 81 7.78 -9.13 -11.40
N SER A 82 8.94 -9.59 -10.95
CA SER A 82 10.14 -9.77 -11.76
C SER A 82 10.82 -11.09 -11.43
N PHE A 83 11.37 -11.78 -12.43
CA PHE A 83 12.06 -13.05 -12.26
C PHE A 83 13.27 -13.12 -13.19
N GLU A 84 14.42 -13.51 -12.64
CA GLU A 84 15.73 -13.57 -13.31
C GLU A 84 16.18 -12.23 -13.93
N GLN A 85 15.63 -11.12 -13.43
CA GLN A 85 15.97 -9.76 -13.86
C GLN A 85 15.90 -8.77 -12.69
N THR A 86 16.76 -7.75 -12.73
CA THR A 86 16.73 -6.65 -11.75
C THR A 86 15.95 -5.48 -12.31
N LEU A 87 14.77 -5.22 -11.77
CA LEU A 87 13.94 -4.07 -12.15
C LEU A 87 13.88 -3.02 -11.05
N PRO A 88 13.80 -1.72 -11.39
CA PRO A 88 13.65 -0.66 -10.40
C PRO A 88 12.19 -0.58 -9.88
N LEU A 89 11.64 -1.66 -9.31
CA LEU A 89 10.24 -1.76 -8.86
C LEU A 89 9.84 -0.63 -7.90
N THR A 90 10.78 -0.16 -7.07
CA THR A 90 10.56 0.97 -6.16
C THR A 90 10.39 2.30 -6.88
N LEU A 91 10.95 2.46 -8.08
CA LEU A 91 10.77 3.65 -8.93
C LEU A 91 9.36 3.67 -9.51
N ILE A 92 8.88 2.55 -10.06
CA ILE A 92 7.51 2.37 -10.55
C ILE A 92 6.51 2.72 -9.45
N MET A 93 6.67 2.14 -8.25
CA MET A 93 5.83 2.46 -7.09
C MET A 93 5.81 3.97 -6.77
N LYS A 94 6.96 4.65 -6.86
CA LYS A 94 7.03 6.11 -6.60
C LYS A 94 6.32 6.91 -7.69
N ALA A 95 6.46 6.51 -8.95
CA ALA A 95 5.79 7.12 -10.09
C ALA A 95 4.26 6.99 -9.94
N LEU A 96 3.75 5.77 -9.74
CA LEU A 96 2.32 5.51 -9.55
C LEU A 96 1.74 6.27 -8.35
N ARG A 97 2.43 6.26 -7.20
CA ARG A 97 2.03 7.05 -6.03
C ARG A 97 1.89 8.54 -6.36
N LYS A 98 2.80 9.09 -7.18
CA LYS A 98 2.78 10.49 -7.58
C LYS A 98 1.63 10.76 -8.55
N SER A 99 1.47 9.94 -9.59
CA SER A 99 0.43 10.09 -10.61
C SER A 99 -0.97 10.02 -10.01
N PHE A 100 -1.24 9.03 -9.15
CA PHE A 100 -2.53 8.88 -8.47
C PHE A 100 -2.67 9.76 -7.22
N ARG A 101 -1.67 10.60 -6.92
CA ARG A 101 -1.63 11.52 -5.77
C ARG A 101 -1.93 10.84 -4.43
N ALA A 102 -1.59 9.56 -4.28
CA ALA A 102 -1.92 8.77 -3.11
C ALA A 102 -1.24 9.30 -1.83
N GLU A 103 -2.04 9.61 -0.81
CA GLU A 103 -1.53 10.11 0.47
C GLU A 103 -0.75 9.04 1.25
N LYS A 104 -1.10 7.76 1.04
CA LYS A 104 -0.53 6.64 1.78
C LYS A 104 -0.18 5.49 0.85
N VAL A 105 1.03 4.99 1.03
CA VAL A 105 1.56 3.78 0.40
C VAL A 105 1.79 2.72 1.48
N LYS A 106 1.36 1.51 1.21
CA LYS A 106 1.82 0.31 1.91
C LYS A 106 2.33 -0.66 0.86
N ALA A 107 3.62 -0.97 0.93
CA ALA A 107 4.25 -1.87 -0.02
C ALA A 107 4.84 -3.07 0.72
N THR A 108 4.79 -4.21 0.08
CA THR A 108 5.21 -5.49 0.62
C THR A 108 6.06 -6.19 -0.41
N SER A 109 7.32 -6.44 -0.08
CA SER A 109 8.21 -7.21 -0.94
C SER A 109 8.20 -8.67 -0.54
N VAL A 110 8.06 -9.55 -1.53
CA VAL A 110 8.16 -11.00 -1.43
C VAL A 110 9.30 -11.45 -2.34
N GLN A 111 10.18 -12.30 -1.84
CA GLN A 111 11.22 -12.92 -2.65
C GLN A 111 10.65 -14.15 -3.36
N ARG A 112 11.02 -14.36 -4.63
CA ARG A 112 10.50 -15.43 -5.48
C ARG A 112 11.64 -16.34 -5.90
N GLY A 113 11.44 -17.66 -5.85
CA GLY A 113 12.52 -18.62 -6.17
C GLY A 113 13.68 -18.60 -5.16
N ASP A 114 13.41 -18.37 -3.88
CA ASP A 114 14.38 -18.65 -2.81
C ASP A 114 14.27 -20.14 -2.43
N PHE A 115 15.24 -20.94 -2.90
CA PHE A 115 15.34 -22.37 -2.62
C PHE A 115 16.21 -22.69 -1.39
N GLY A 116 16.71 -21.66 -0.69
CA GLY A 116 17.62 -21.81 0.45
C GLY A 116 17.00 -21.42 1.80
N ASN A 117 15.92 -20.65 1.82
CA ASN A 117 15.17 -20.29 3.04
C ASN A 117 13.64 -20.45 2.85
N GLU A 118 13.08 -21.62 3.15
CA GLU A 118 11.61 -21.85 3.15
C GLU A 118 10.81 -20.90 4.07
N ARG A 119 11.48 -20.18 4.99
CA ARG A 119 10.88 -19.19 5.89
C ARG A 119 10.62 -17.82 5.23
N ASP A 120 11.03 -17.61 3.98
CA ASP A 120 11.10 -16.28 3.34
C ASP A 120 9.78 -15.78 2.71
N MET A 121 8.70 -16.55 2.81
CA MET A 121 7.36 -16.03 2.47
C MET A 121 6.87 -14.97 3.46
N LYS A 122 7.67 -14.59 4.49
CA LYS A 122 7.30 -13.54 5.43
C LYS A 122 7.47 -12.17 4.76
N PRO A 123 6.37 -11.45 4.48
CA PRO A 123 6.42 -10.26 3.67
C PRO A 123 7.20 -9.12 4.34
N ARG A 124 8.14 -8.48 3.61
CA ARG A 124 8.83 -7.28 4.10
C ARG A 124 7.99 -6.04 3.83
N ARG A 125 7.35 -5.50 4.87
CA ARG A 125 6.44 -4.35 4.76
C ARG A 125 7.17 -3.01 4.91
N LYS A 126 6.99 -2.12 3.93
CA LYS A 126 7.35 -0.70 4.00
C LYS A 126 6.07 0.13 3.99
N THR A 127 6.01 1.17 4.82
CA THR A 127 4.85 2.09 4.85
C THR A 127 5.35 3.52 4.73
N LYS A 128 4.81 4.27 3.76
CA LYS A 128 5.10 5.69 3.59
C LYS A 128 3.79 6.47 3.70
N ILE A 129 3.80 7.51 4.51
CA ILE A 129 2.66 8.39 4.79
C ILE A 129 3.13 9.84 4.63
N THR A 130 2.27 10.70 4.07
CA THR A 130 2.54 12.14 3.95
C THR A 130 2.74 12.80 5.31
N THR A 131 3.38 13.97 5.33
CA THR A 131 3.58 14.74 6.58
C THR A 131 2.25 15.09 7.23
N LEU A 132 1.26 15.55 6.46
CA LEU A 132 -0.10 15.81 6.96
C LEU A 132 -0.77 14.53 7.48
N GLY A 133 -0.64 13.41 6.76
CA GLY A 133 -1.13 12.11 7.21
C GLY A 133 -0.52 11.65 8.54
N ARG A 134 0.76 11.95 8.81
CA ARG A 134 1.38 11.71 10.13
C ARG A 134 0.73 12.55 11.21
N VAL A 135 0.53 13.85 10.98
CA VAL A 135 -0.09 14.75 11.96
C VAL A 135 -1.50 14.28 12.32
N SER A 136 -2.31 13.97 11.31
CA SER A 136 -3.67 13.43 11.49
C SER A 136 -3.65 12.14 12.31
N ARG A 137 -2.73 11.22 12.02
CA ARG A 137 -2.58 9.95 12.75
C ARG A 137 -2.18 10.17 14.21
N THR A 138 -1.20 11.05 14.46
CA THR A 138 -0.76 11.39 15.83
C THR A 138 -1.89 12.00 16.63
N ARG A 139 -2.69 12.91 16.04
CA ARG A 139 -3.87 13.49 16.70
C ARG A 139 -4.89 12.43 17.12
N ILE A 140 -5.20 11.50 16.21
CA ILE A 140 -6.11 10.38 16.49
C ILE A 140 -5.56 9.52 17.64
N GLN A 141 -4.26 9.20 17.61
CA GLN A 141 -3.61 8.38 18.61
C GLN A 141 -3.60 9.04 20.00
N LEU A 142 -3.31 10.34 20.09
CA LEU A 142 -3.38 11.11 21.34
C LEU A 142 -4.79 11.13 21.93
N LYS A 143 -5.82 11.33 21.10
CA LYS A 143 -7.22 11.31 21.53
C LYS A 143 -7.63 9.94 22.08
N GLN A 144 -7.22 8.85 21.41
CA GLN A 144 -7.48 7.48 21.87
C GLN A 144 -6.76 7.16 23.18
N THR A 145 -5.48 7.52 23.30
CA THR A 145 -4.70 7.31 24.53
C THR A 145 -5.26 8.12 25.70
N GLY A 146 -5.62 9.39 25.47
CA GLY A 146 -6.29 10.22 26.48
C GLY A 146 -7.64 9.63 26.93
N GLY A 147 -8.42 9.09 25.99
CA GLY A 147 -9.66 8.37 26.30
C GLY A 147 -9.44 7.11 27.15
N LYS A 148 -8.39 6.33 26.85
CA LYS A 148 -8.01 5.15 27.64
C LYS A 148 -7.58 5.54 29.06
N LEU A 149 -6.72 6.54 29.21
CA LEU A 149 -6.28 7.06 30.51
C LEU A 149 -7.48 7.52 31.33
N LYS A 150 -8.39 8.33 30.77
CA LYS A 150 -9.59 8.80 31.48
C LYS A 150 -10.47 7.65 31.99
N LYS A 151 -10.68 6.60 31.18
CA LYS A 151 -11.41 5.39 31.60
C LYS A 151 -10.69 4.63 32.70
N GLN A 152 -9.36 4.51 32.61
CA GLN A 152 -8.54 3.81 33.59
C GLN A 152 -8.51 4.57 34.93
N SER A 153 -8.34 5.89 34.92
CA SER A 153 -8.44 6.75 36.10
C SER A 153 -9.80 6.65 36.76
N ALA A 154 -10.89 6.70 36.00
CA ALA A 154 -12.25 6.55 36.53
C ALA A 154 -12.46 5.16 37.19
N LYS A 155 -11.86 4.10 36.63
CA LYS A 155 -11.90 2.74 37.20
C LYS A 155 -11.12 2.66 38.52
N VAL A 156 -9.94 3.28 38.59
CA VAL A 156 -9.13 3.34 39.82
C VAL A 156 -9.87 4.11 40.92
N ILE A 157 -10.42 5.28 40.60
CA ILE A 157 -11.20 6.11 41.54
C ILE A 157 -12.41 5.33 42.06
N LYS A 158 -13.19 4.67 41.19
CA LYS A 158 -14.32 3.81 41.62
C LYS A 158 -13.87 2.67 42.53
N THR A 159 -12.70 2.08 42.26
CA THR A 159 -12.18 0.96 43.06
C THR A 159 -11.74 1.44 44.43
N LEU A 160 -11.06 2.60 44.50
CA LEU A 160 -10.67 3.25 45.75
C LEU A 160 -11.89 3.66 46.58
N ALA A 161 -12.91 4.29 45.96
CA ALA A 161 -14.16 4.66 46.64
C ALA A 161 -14.92 3.44 47.19
N LYS A 162 -14.91 2.31 46.46
CA LYS A 162 -15.51 1.05 46.93
C LYS A 162 -14.71 0.42 48.08
N LYS A 163 -13.39 0.63 48.14
CA LYS A 163 -12.49 0.10 49.16
C LYS A 163 -12.47 0.94 50.44
N SER A 164 -12.73 2.25 50.35
CA SER A 164 -12.77 3.17 51.48
C SER A 164 -14.09 3.18 52.24
N GLY A 165 -15.09 2.38 51.83
CA GLY A 165 -16.38 2.31 52.54
C GLY A 165 -17.25 3.57 52.44
N LEU A 166 -16.92 4.54 51.57
CA LEU A 166 -17.80 5.66 51.26
C LEU A 166 -18.95 5.18 50.35
N LYS A 167 -19.86 4.39 50.91
CA LYS A 167 -21.27 4.43 50.53
C LYS A 167 -21.95 5.43 51.47
N LYS A 168 -22.33 6.58 50.93
CA LYS A 168 -23.59 7.20 51.32
C LYS A 168 -24.58 6.86 50.21
#